data_AF-A0A920MYK8-F1
#
_entry.id   AF-A0A920MYK8-F1
#
_cell.length_a   1.000
_cell.length_b   1.000
_cell.length_c   1.000
_cell.angle_alpha   90.00
_cell.angle_beta   90.00
_cell.angle_gamma   90.00
#
_symmetry.space_group_name_H-M   'P 1'
#
loop_
_entity.id
_entity.type
_entity.pdbx_description
1 polymer ?
#
loop_
_entity_poly.entity_id
_entity_poly.type
_entity_poly.pdbx_seq_one_letter_code
_entity_poly.pdbx_strand_id
1 'polypeptide(L)'
;MRGKVQEHNLSFLAQLNKRHARKHPGENDLEARIASYELAARMQTSAKEALDISQETKATQNMYGLDDPATREYGTRCLIARRLVERGVRFVQLFLNGQPWDNHNNIKSALPAACRRTDKPAAALVKDLKRSGLLDSTIVHWGGEIGRLPVTEGDPKGGGRDHNGQGFTNWLAGGGFKGGMAYGETDEVGHRAVVDKVTPNDFQATLLHQFGIDYQKLFFFHNGQQQQLTNGRPARVVKDILA
;
A
#
# COMPACT_ATOMS: atom_id res chain seq x y z
N MET A 1 -4.47 -32.28 -2.80
CA MET A 1 -3.75 -33.41 -2.16
C MET A 1 -3.00 -32.86 -0.96
N ARG A 2 -3.05 -33.49 0.21
CA ARG A 2 -2.29 -33.10 1.42
C ARG A 2 -1.37 -34.27 1.83
N GLY A 3 -0.21 -33.97 2.42
CA GLY A 3 0.72 -34.96 2.98
C GLY A 3 2.00 -35.19 2.15
N LYS A 4 2.75 -36.25 2.46
CA LYS A 4 4.11 -36.55 1.92
C LYS A 4 4.24 -36.49 0.39
N VAL A 5 3.17 -36.83 -0.34
CA VAL A 5 3.14 -36.77 -1.82
C VAL A 5 3.22 -35.33 -2.33
N GLN A 6 2.55 -34.39 -1.64
CA GLN A 6 2.62 -32.97 -1.98
C GLN A 6 4.02 -32.40 -1.70
N GLU A 7 4.64 -32.78 -0.57
CA GLU A 7 6.02 -32.39 -0.23
C GLU A 7 7.03 -32.90 -1.26
N HIS A 8 6.93 -34.15 -1.69
CA HIS A 8 7.80 -34.69 -2.74
C HIS A 8 7.63 -33.97 -4.07
N ASN A 9 6.39 -33.67 -4.48
CA ASN A 9 6.14 -32.93 -5.70
C ASN A 9 6.69 -31.50 -5.65
N LEU A 10 6.51 -30.80 -4.52
CA LEU A 10 7.06 -29.45 -4.32
C LEU A 10 8.60 -29.46 -4.26
N SER A 11 9.20 -30.45 -3.61
CA SER A 11 10.66 -30.62 -3.55
C SER A 11 11.25 -30.90 -4.93
N PHE A 12 10.59 -31.75 -5.73
CA PHE A 12 10.99 -32.02 -7.10
C PHE A 12 10.86 -30.79 -8.00
N LEU A 13 9.74 -30.06 -7.90
CA LEU A 13 9.56 -28.77 -8.56
C LEU A 13 10.66 -27.77 -8.19
N ALA A 14 11.03 -27.67 -6.90
CA ALA A 14 12.11 -26.81 -6.44
C ALA A 14 13.47 -27.21 -7.05
N GLN A 15 13.74 -28.52 -7.21
CA GLN A 15 14.94 -28.99 -7.90
C GLN A 15 14.94 -28.62 -9.38
N LEU A 16 13.81 -28.79 -10.09
CA LEU A 16 13.68 -28.39 -11.49
C LEU A 16 13.88 -26.89 -11.66
N ASN A 17 13.25 -26.09 -10.80
CA ASN A 17 13.40 -24.63 -10.77
C ASN A 17 14.85 -24.21 -10.56
N LYS A 18 15.56 -24.79 -9.58
CA LYS A 18 16.99 -24.53 -9.36
C LYS A 18 17.85 -24.92 -10.56
N ARG A 19 17.54 -26.04 -11.22
CA ARG A 19 18.25 -26.48 -12.44
C ARG A 19 18.02 -25.53 -13.60
N HIS A 20 16.80 -25.04 -13.76
CA HIS A 20 16.43 -24.11 -14.82
C HIS A 20 17.08 -22.74 -14.59
N ALA A 21 17.03 -22.20 -13.36
CA ALA A 21 17.70 -20.96 -12.97
C ALA A 21 19.21 -21.01 -13.21
N ARG A 22 19.88 -22.12 -12.86
CA ARG A 22 21.32 -22.32 -13.15
C ARG A 22 21.65 -22.31 -14.65
N LYS A 23 20.71 -22.68 -15.51
CA LYS A 23 20.88 -22.68 -16.98
C LYS A 23 20.58 -21.32 -17.61
N HIS A 24 19.90 -20.41 -16.91
CA HIS A 24 19.51 -19.08 -17.40
C HIS A 24 19.99 -17.99 -16.43
N PRO A 25 21.31 -17.89 -16.17
CA PRO A 25 21.86 -16.89 -15.27
C PRO A 25 21.52 -15.48 -15.78
N GLY A 26 20.83 -14.69 -14.96
CA GLY A 26 20.38 -13.33 -15.30
C GLY A 26 18.88 -13.16 -15.56
N GLU A 27 18.10 -14.25 -15.67
CA GLU A 27 16.63 -14.17 -15.75
C GLU A 27 15.97 -14.03 -14.36
N ASN A 28 16.07 -12.83 -13.79
CA ASN A 28 15.46 -12.50 -12.49
C ASN A 28 13.93 -12.66 -12.48
N ASP A 29 13.26 -12.65 -13.66
CA ASP A 29 11.82 -12.82 -13.76
C ASP A 29 11.37 -14.24 -13.37
N LEU A 30 12.14 -15.27 -13.74
CA LEU A 30 11.85 -16.64 -13.34
C LEU A 30 12.03 -16.82 -11.82
N GLU A 31 13.11 -16.30 -11.25
CA GLU A 31 13.34 -16.35 -9.80
C GLU A 31 12.28 -15.58 -9.03
N ALA A 32 11.86 -14.41 -9.51
CA ALA A 32 10.78 -13.62 -8.93
C ALA A 32 9.44 -14.38 -8.98
N ARG A 33 9.12 -15.06 -10.09
CA ARG A 33 7.92 -15.91 -10.21
C ARG A 33 7.97 -17.10 -9.27
N ILE A 34 9.11 -17.79 -9.15
CA ILE A 34 9.30 -18.89 -8.21
C ILE A 34 9.08 -18.40 -6.78
N ALA A 35 9.72 -17.29 -6.38
CA ALA A 35 9.56 -16.69 -5.06
C ALA A 35 8.11 -16.27 -4.81
N SER A 36 7.42 -15.73 -5.82
CA SER A 36 5.99 -15.37 -5.75
C SER A 36 5.10 -16.60 -5.57
N TYR A 37 5.38 -17.71 -6.25
CA TYR A 37 4.63 -18.96 -6.09
C TYR A 37 4.91 -19.64 -4.74
N GLU A 38 6.14 -19.64 -4.26
CA GLU A 38 6.47 -20.13 -2.92
C GLU A 38 5.82 -19.27 -1.84
N LEU A 39 5.79 -17.94 -2.02
CA LEU A 39 5.04 -17.04 -1.16
C LEU A 39 3.54 -17.37 -1.20
N ALA A 40 2.95 -17.57 -2.38
CA ALA A 40 1.55 -17.94 -2.51
C ALA A 40 1.23 -19.31 -1.86
N ALA A 41 2.14 -20.29 -1.94
CA ALA A 41 2.00 -21.57 -1.28
C ALA A 41 2.11 -21.46 0.26
N ARG A 42 3.05 -20.65 0.76
CA ARG A 42 3.10 -20.29 2.19
C ARG A 42 1.82 -19.57 2.61
N MET A 43 1.30 -18.66 1.78
CA MET A 43 0.01 -18.00 2.01
C MET A 43 -1.12 -19.02 2.06
N GLN A 44 -1.16 -20.10 1.28
CA GLN A 44 -2.27 -21.06 1.41
C GLN A 44 -2.36 -21.74 2.79
N THR A 45 -1.23 -21.88 3.49
CA THR A 45 -1.19 -22.45 4.85
C THR A 45 -1.30 -21.36 5.92
N SER A 46 -0.58 -20.24 5.78
CA SER A 46 -0.58 -19.15 6.74
C SER A 46 -1.75 -18.18 6.59
N ALA A 47 -2.39 -18.08 5.42
CA ALA A 47 -3.52 -17.17 5.19
C ALA A 47 -4.74 -17.61 5.99
N LYS A 48 -4.95 -18.91 6.23
CA LYS A 48 -6.08 -19.33 7.08
C LYS A 48 -5.96 -18.72 8.49
N GLU A 49 -4.76 -18.74 9.06
CA GLU A 49 -4.50 -18.14 10.37
C GLU A 49 -4.44 -16.61 10.32
N ALA A 50 -3.88 -16.03 9.25
CA ALA A 50 -3.83 -14.59 9.07
C ALA A 50 -5.24 -13.98 8.92
N LEU A 51 -6.16 -14.70 8.28
CA LEU A 51 -7.56 -14.30 8.08
C LEU A 51 -8.45 -14.60 9.28
N ASP A 52 -8.04 -15.51 10.17
CA ASP A 52 -8.78 -15.78 11.41
C ASP A 52 -8.52 -14.69 12.46
N ILE A 53 -9.34 -13.63 12.40
CA ILE A 53 -9.32 -12.53 13.37
C ILE A 53 -10.04 -12.88 14.69
N SER A 54 -10.65 -14.07 14.82
CA SER A 54 -11.30 -14.47 16.07
C SER A 54 -10.31 -14.67 17.22
N GLN A 55 -9.03 -14.90 16.88
CA GLN A 55 -7.91 -15.03 17.82
C GLN A 55 -7.46 -13.68 18.42
N GLU A 56 -8.00 -12.56 17.95
CA GLU A 56 -7.63 -11.23 18.43
C GLU A 56 -8.42 -10.83 19.67
N THR A 57 -7.75 -10.17 20.61
CA THR A 57 -8.41 -9.69 21.83
C THR A 57 -9.53 -8.72 21.51
N LYS A 58 -10.56 -8.66 22.38
CA LYS A 58 -11.66 -7.71 22.22
C LYS A 58 -11.17 -6.25 22.20
N ALA A 59 -10.12 -5.94 22.96
CA ALA A 59 -9.48 -4.63 22.96
C ALA A 59 -8.88 -4.28 21.58
N THR A 60 -8.17 -5.23 20.94
CA THR A 60 -7.67 -5.05 19.57
C THR A 60 -8.83 -4.87 18.59
N GLN A 61 -9.85 -5.74 18.63
CA GLN A 61 -11.00 -5.62 17.73
C GLN A 61 -11.72 -4.26 17.86
N ASN A 62 -11.90 -3.77 19.10
CA ASN A 62 -12.50 -2.46 19.35
C ASN A 62 -11.61 -1.30 18.87
N MET A 63 -10.29 -1.43 18.99
CA MET A 63 -9.32 -0.44 18.47
C MET A 63 -9.49 -0.25 16.95
N TYR A 64 -9.63 -1.34 16.20
CA TYR A 64 -9.90 -1.31 14.75
C TYR A 64 -11.35 -0.94 14.40
N GLY A 65 -12.23 -0.75 15.37
CA GLY A 65 -13.63 -0.41 15.13
C GLY A 65 -14.45 -1.56 14.57
N LEU A 66 -14.18 -2.81 14.98
CA LEU A 66 -14.99 -3.95 14.55
C LEU A 66 -16.37 -3.99 15.20
N ASP A 67 -16.63 -3.13 16.19
CA ASP A 67 -17.90 -2.98 16.87
C ASP A 67 -18.89 -2.05 16.12
N ASP A 68 -18.40 -1.06 15.36
CA ASP A 68 -19.23 -0.16 14.54
C ASP A 68 -19.42 -0.73 13.12
N PRO A 69 -20.67 -0.93 12.64
CA PRO A 69 -20.95 -1.36 11.27
C PRO A 69 -20.25 -0.53 10.18
N ALA A 70 -20.08 0.79 10.38
CA ALA A 70 -19.44 1.67 9.41
C ALA A 70 -17.95 1.34 9.21
N THR A 71 -17.23 1.02 10.29
CA THR A 71 -15.78 0.74 10.23
C THR A 71 -15.46 -0.74 10.12
N ARG A 72 -16.39 -1.64 10.46
CA ARG A 72 -16.15 -3.09 10.58
C ARG A 72 -15.49 -3.71 9.36
N GLU A 73 -15.95 -3.38 8.15
CA GLU A 73 -15.39 -3.92 6.90
C GLU A 73 -13.91 -3.55 6.74
N TYR A 74 -13.60 -2.25 6.77
CA TYR A 74 -12.25 -1.74 6.55
C TYR A 74 -11.33 -2.01 7.75
N GLY A 75 -11.87 -1.97 8.97
CA GLY A 75 -11.22 -2.41 10.21
C GLY A 75 -10.77 -3.87 10.15
N THR A 76 -11.61 -4.75 9.63
CA THR A 76 -11.25 -6.17 9.44
C THR A 76 -10.09 -6.31 8.47
N ARG A 77 -10.13 -5.57 7.34
CA ARG A 77 -9.03 -5.56 6.37
C ARG A 77 -7.73 -5.04 6.98
N CYS A 78 -7.77 -3.95 7.74
CA CYS A 78 -6.59 -3.40 8.42
C CYS A 78 -6.00 -4.38 9.43
N LEU A 79 -6.85 -5.05 10.23
CA LEU A 79 -6.40 -6.05 11.21
C LEU A 79 -5.76 -7.26 10.54
N ILE A 80 -6.35 -7.75 9.44
CA ILE A 80 -5.75 -8.79 8.60
C ILE A 80 -4.40 -8.32 8.04
N ALA A 81 -4.31 -7.08 7.56
CA ALA A 81 -3.04 -6.54 7.06
C ALA A 81 -1.95 -6.54 8.12
N ARG A 82 -2.24 -6.11 9.36
CA ARG A 82 -1.27 -6.22 10.47
C ARG A 82 -0.81 -7.66 10.67
N ARG A 83 -1.74 -8.63 10.68
CA ARG A 83 -1.43 -10.07 10.81
C ARG A 83 -0.61 -10.62 9.64
N LEU A 84 -0.80 -10.11 8.43
CA LEU A 84 0.00 -10.46 7.26
C LEU A 84 1.42 -9.89 7.37
N VAL A 85 1.56 -8.64 7.83
CA VAL A 85 2.86 -8.01 8.09
C VAL A 85 3.65 -8.77 9.16
N GLU A 86 3.02 -9.15 10.28
CA GLU A 86 3.61 -10.02 11.31
C GLU A 86 4.16 -11.34 10.76
N ARG A 87 3.57 -11.84 9.66
CA ARG A 87 3.93 -13.10 9.00
C ARG A 87 4.88 -12.90 7.81
N GLY A 88 5.44 -11.70 7.66
CA GLY A 88 6.45 -11.38 6.65
C GLY A 88 5.90 -11.11 5.25
N VAL A 89 4.61 -10.82 5.10
CA VAL A 89 4.08 -10.35 3.81
C VAL A 89 4.61 -8.94 3.54
N ARG A 90 5.29 -8.79 2.41
CA ARG A 90 6.10 -7.59 2.09
C ARG A 90 5.29 -6.44 1.49
N PHE A 91 4.09 -6.73 0.98
CA PHE A 91 3.24 -5.73 0.34
C PHE A 91 1.78 -6.12 0.54
N VAL A 92 0.99 -5.20 1.12
CA VAL A 92 -0.43 -5.40 1.40
C VAL A 92 -1.18 -4.17 0.93
N GLN A 93 -2.23 -4.36 0.12
CA GLN A 93 -3.09 -3.28 -0.34
C GLN A 93 -4.45 -3.35 0.33
N LEU A 94 -4.93 -2.18 0.78
CA LEU A 94 -6.19 -2.02 1.47
C LEU A 94 -7.12 -1.12 0.67
N PHE A 95 -8.19 -1.70 0.14
CA PHE A 95 -9.20 -0.96 -0.60
C PHE A 95 -10.51 -0.92 0.18
N LEU A 96 -11.29 0.14 -0.01
CA LEU A 96 -12.72 0.11 0.27
C LEU A 96 -13.44 -0.61 -0.87
N ASN A 97 -14.64 -1.11 -0.60
CA ASN A 97 -15.50 -1.58 -1.69
C ASN A 97 -15.92 -0.38 -2.57
N GLY A 98 -15.80 -0.53 -3.89
CA GLY A 98 -16.08 0.52 -4.88
C GLY A 98 -15.03 1.65 -4.91
N GLN A 99 -15.43 2.81 -5.45
CA GLN A 99 -14.59 4.01 -5.55
C GLN A 99 -15.17 5.17 -4.71
N PRO A 100 -15.27 5.02 -3.37
CA PRO A 100 -15.98 5.99 -2.53
C PRO A 100 -15.28 7.34 -2.39
N TRP A 101 -14.04 7.47 -2.86
CA TRP A 101 -13.28 8.72 -2.89
C TRP A 101 -13.49 9.51 -4.20
N ASP A 102 -14.15 8.91 -5.20
CA ASP A 102 -14.41 9.51 -6.51
C ASP A 102 -15.72 10.31 -6.54
N ASN A 103 -15.79 11.33 -5.70
CA ASN A 103 -17.03 12.08 -5.48
C ASN A 103 -17.20 13.21 -6.50
N HIS A 104 -17.69 12.88 -7.69
CA HIS A 104 -18.19 13.84 -8.69
C HIS A 104 -19.59 14.39 -8.36
N ASN A 105 -20.29 13.75 -7.42
CA ASN A 105 -21.59 14.19 -6.91
C ASN A 105 -21.67 13.90 -5.40
N ASN A 106 -22.61 14.57 -4.72
CA ASN A 106 -23.00 14.35 -3.32
C ASN A 106 -21.83 14.36 -2.33
N ILE A 107 -20.80 15.17 -2.56
CA ILE A 107 -19.57 15.11 -1.75
C ILE A 107 -19.81 15.41 -0.27
N LYS A 108 -20.83 16.23 0.04
CA LYS A 108 -21.22 16.57 1.42
C LYS A 108 -21.68 15.36 2.24
N SER A 109 -22.17 14.30 1.60
CA SER A 109 -22.55 13.05 2.28
C SER A 109 -21.54 11.93 2.03
N ALA A 110 -21.07 11.78 0.79
CA ALA A 110 -20.19 10.70 0.38
C ALA A 110 -18.80 10.77 1.03
N LEU A 111 -18.19 11.97 1.08
CA LEU A 111 -16.84 12.12 1.64
C LEU A 111 -16.81 11.89 3.16
N PRO A 112 -17.70 12.48 3.99
CA PRO A 112 -17.74 12.16 5.42
C PRO A 112 -18.01 10.67 5.69
N ALA A 113 -18.84 10.01 4.87
CA ALA A 113 -19.07 8.58 4.99
C ALA A 113 -17.80 7.77 4.69
N ALA A 114 -17.05 8.11 3.63
CA ALA A 114 -15.77 7.49 3.32
C ALA A 114 -14.75 7.69 4.45
N CYS A 115 -14.59 8.93 4.94
CA CYS A 115 -13.71 9.25 6.06
C CYS A 115 -14.07 8.46 7.32
N ARG A 116 -15.36 8.38 7.68
CA ARG A 116 -15.83 7.63 8.85
C ARG A 116 -15.47 6.15 8.77
N ARG A 117 -15.50 5.55 7.57
CA ARG A 117 -15.14 4.13 7.37
C ARG A 117 -13.65 3.87 7.58
N THR A 118 -12.78 4.85 7.30
CA THR A 118 -11.32 4.63 7.23
C THR A 118 -10.51 5.20 8.38
N ASP A 119 -10.94 6.31 8.97
CA ASP A 119 -10.14 7.08 9.93
C ASP A 119 -9.68 6.25 11.13
N LYS A 120 -10.64 5.68 11.90
CA LYS A 120 -10.34 4.84 13.06
C LYS A 120 -9.53 3.58 12.70
N PRO A 121 -9.91 2.77 11.69
CA PRO A 121 -9.11 1.60 11.28
C PRO A 121 -7.68 1.90 10.84
N ALA A 122 -7.46 2.98 10.07
CA ALA A 122 -6.13 3.33 9.58
C ALA A 122 -5.23 3.80 10.73
N ALA A 123 -5.78 4.61 11.64
CA ALA A 123 -5.09 5.01 12.86
C ALA A 123 -4.77 3.79 13.76
N ALA A 124 -5.69 2.82 13.85
CA ALA A 124 -5.47 1.58 14.58
C ALA A 124 -4.32 0.76 13.99
N LEU A 125 -4.24 0.61 12.66
CA LEU A 125 -3.15 -0.10 12.00
C LEU A 125 -1.78 0.50 12.35
N VAL A 126 -1.63 1.82 12.24
CA VAL A 126 -0.36 2.50 12.57
C VAL A 126 0.00 2.31 14.04
N LYS A 127 -0.97 2.49 14.96
CA LYS A 127 -0.76 2.30 16.40
C LYS A 127 -0.39 0.85 16.75
N ASP A 128 -1.04 -0.11 16.11
CA ASP A 128 -0.84 -1.54 16.35
C ASP A 128 0.53 -2.01 15.83
N LEU A 129 0.92 -1.59 14.62
CA LEU A 129 2.28 -1.81 14.10
C LEU A 129 3.34 -1.15 15.00
N LYS A 130 3.06 0.04 15.55
CA LYS A 130 4.00 0.71 16.47
C LYS A 130 4.19 -0.08 17.76
N ARG A 131 3.10 -0.47 18.44
CA ARG A 131 3.19 -1.20 19.72
C ARG A 131 3.78 -2.61 19.57
N SER A 132 3.71 -3.20 18.37
CA SER A 132 4.30 -4.50 18.04
C SER A 132 5.75 -4.41 17.54
N GLY A 133 6.32 -3.20 17.46
CA GLY A 133 7.69 -3.00 16.97
C GLY A 133 7.85 -3.21 15.46
N LEU A 134 6.76 -3.25 14.70
CA LEU A 134 6.75 -3.50 13.25
C LEU A 134 6.71 -2.22 12.43
N LEU A 135 6.36 -1.08 13.03
CA LEU A 135 6.27 0.19 12.29
C LEU A 135 7.63 0.65 11.77
N ASP A 136 8.72 0.37 12.47
CA ASP A 136 10.07 0.78 12.05
C ASP A 136 10.52 0.07 10.76
N SER A 137 9.99 -1.13 10.50
CA SER A 137 10.27 -1.94 9.31
C SER A 137 9.13 -1.94 8.28
N THR A 138 8.04 -1.20 8.54
CA THR A 138 6.85 -1.17 7.68
C THR A 138 6.49 0.26 7.32
N ILE A 139 6.40 0.56 6.01
CA ILE A 139 5.83 1.82 5.52
C ILE A 139 4.32 1.64 5.40
N VAL A 140 3.56 2.38 6.20
CA VAL A 140 2.12 2.55 6.01
C VAL A 140 1.90 3.77 5.13
N HIS A 141 1.42 3.54 3.90
CA HIS A 141 1.04 4.59 2.96
C HIS A 141 -0.47 4.66 2.84
N TRP A 142 -1.04 5.83 3.10
CA TRP A 142 -2.44 6.11 2.86
C TRP A 142 -2.57 7.31 1.95
N GLY A 143 -3.37 7.15 0.91
CA GLY A 143 -3.38 8.08 -0.18
C GLY A 143 -4.09 7.53 -1.41
N GLY A 144 -4.03 8.31 -2.47
CA GLY A 144 -4.59 7.97 -3.76
C GLY A 144 -3.69 8.41 -4.92
N GLU A 145 -4.18 8.19 -6.12
CA GLU A 145 -3.49 8.58 -7.36
C GLU A 145 -3.62 10.08 -7.65
N ILE A 146 -4.72 10.70 -7.22
CA ILE A 146 -5.12 12.07 -7.55
C ILE A 146 -5.87 12.73 -6.39
N GLY A 147 -5.87 14.06 -6.38
CA GLY A 147 -6.70 14.87 -5.49
C GLY A 147 -8.06 15.23 -6.09
N ARG A 148 -8.69 16.22 -5.45
CA ARG A 148 -9.95 16.84 -5.88
C ARG A 148 -9.76 18.34 -5.96
N LEU A 149 -10.30 18.97 -7.00
CA LEU A 149 -10.18 20.41 -7.15
C LEU A 149 -10.83 21.14 -5.97
N PRO A 150 -10.40 22.36 -5.64
CA PRO A 150 -11.04 23.17 -4.60
C PRO A 150 -12.30 23.90 -5.10
N VAL A 151 -12.92 23.40 -6.18
CA VAL A 151 -14.14 23.96 -6.77
C VAL A 151 -15.18 22.85 -6.94
N THR A 152 -16.45 23.23 -6.88
CA THR A 152 -17.56 22.33 -7.12
C THR A 152 -17.66 22.00 -8.61
N GLU A 153 -17.84 20.73 -8.93
CA GLU A 153 -18.29 20.28 -10.23
C GLU A 153 -19.83 20.17 -10.23
N GLY A 154 -20.49 20.86 -11.16
CA GLY A 154 -21.95 20.85 -11.28
C GLY A 154 -22.66 21.70 -10.22
N ASP A 155 -23.81 21.20 -9.73
CA ASP A 155 -24.69 21.93 -8.80
C ASP A 155 -24.03 22.14 -7.42
N PRO A 156 -23.91 23.36 -6.89
CA PRO A 156 -23.37 23.61 -5.54
C PRO A 156 -24.09 22.89 -4.38
N LYS A 157 -25.33 22.45 -4.57
CA LYS A 157 -26.10 21.73 -3.53
C LYS A 157 -25.82 20.22 -3.55
N GLY A 158 -25.85 19.59 -4.73
CA GLY A 158 -25.68 18.13 -4.90
C GLY A 158 -24.41 17.69 -5.62
N GLY A 159 -23.53 18.60 -6.02
CA GLY A 159 -22.33 18.35 -6.81
C GLY A 159 -21.16 17.79 -6.00
N GLY A 160 -20.12 17.42 -6.73
CA GLY A 160 -18.87 16.92 -6.18
C GLY A 160 -17.70 17.79 -6.59
N ARG A 161 -16.54 17.16 -6.83
CA ARG A 161 -15.31 17.85 -7.25
C ARG A 161 -14.58 17.00 -8.28
N ASP A 162 -14.16 17.64 -9.36
CA ASP A 162 -13.39 17.01 -10.42
C ASP A 162 -11.95 16.70 -9.95
N HIS A 163 -11.23 15.92 -10.75
CA HIS A 163 -9.89 15.41 -10.47
C HIS A 163 -8.87 16.54 -10.37
N ASN A 164 -8.00 16.48 -9.36
CA ASN A 164 -6.88 17.40 -9.23
C ASN A 164 -5.54 16.65 -9.23
N GLY A 165 -4.89 16.64 -10.39
CA GLY A 165 -3.52 16.13 -10.54
C GLY A 165 -2.43 17.16 -10.22
N GLN A 166 -2.78 18.42 -9.92
CA GLN A 166 -1.83 19.52 -9.72
C GLN A 166 -1.42 19.70 -8.24
N GLY A 167 -2.26 19.27 -7.30
CA GLY A 167 -1.97 19.36 -5.87
C GLY A 167 -2.88 18.47 -5.03
N PHE A 168 -2.29 17.62 -4.20
CA PHE A 168 -2.99 16.75 -3.26
C PHE A 168 -2.03 16.24 -2.19
N THR A 169 -2.58 15.58 -1.17
CA THR A 169 -1.83 15.11 0.00
C THR A 169 -1.96 13.60 0.14
N ASN A 170 -0.84 12.96 0.48
CA ASN A 170 -0.77 11.59 1.00
C ASN A 170 -0.11 11.64 2.38
N TRP A 171 -0.33 10.64 3.22
CA TRP A 171 0.41 10.49 4.47
C TRP A 171 1.11 9.14 4.56
N LEU A 172 2.23 9.16 5.28
CA LEU A 172 3.10 8.02 5.50
C LEU A 172 3.36 7.85 7.01
N ALA A 173 3.57 6.61 7.44
CA ALA A 173 4.06 6.32 8.78
C ALA A 173 5.03 5.13 8.76
N GLY A 174 6.09 5.21 9.55
CA GLY A 174 7.04 4.11 9.72
C GLY A 174 8.07 3.98 8.60
N GLY A 175 8.80 2.87 8.61
CA GLY A 175 9.75 2.48 7.57
C GLY A 175 10.81 3.53 7.25
N GLY A 176 11.31 4.23 8.28
CA GLY A 176 12.39 5.23 8.17
C GLY A 176 11.97 6.63 7.67
N PHE A 177 10.67 6.93 7.58
CA PHE A 177 10.21 8.31 7.38
C PHE A 177 10.20 9.11 8.69
N LYS A 178 10.51 10.41 8.62
CA LYS A 178 10.38 11.33 9.75
C LYS A 178 8.91 11.49 10.14
N GLY A 179 8.60 11.24 11.41
CA GLY A 179 7.25 11.42 11.95
C GLY A 179 6.97 12.86 12.40
N GLY A 180 5.68 13.22 12.49
CA GLY A 180 5.25 14.48 13.11
C GLY A 180 5.49 15.73 12.28
N MET A 181 5.55 15.60 10.94
CA MET A 181 5.77 16.71 10.02
C MET A 181 4.80 16.70 8.84
N ALA A 182 4.63 17.87 8.22
CA ALA A 182 4.11 18.03 6.87
C ALA A 182 5.25 18.49 5.95
N TYR A 183 5.18 18.14 4.66
CA TYR A 183 6.19 18.53 3.67
C TYR A 183 5.52 18.99 2.38
N GLY A 184 5.92 20.17 1.91
CA GLY A 184 5.28 20.84 0.79
C GLY A 184 3.95 21.49 1.14
N GLU A 185 3.53 22.40 0.28
CA GLU A 185 2.29 23.18 0.44
C GLU A 185 1.62 23.40 -0.90
N THR A 186 0.29 23.49 -0.89
CA THR A 186 -0.49 23.97 -2.02
C THR A 186 -0.63 25.49 -1.98
N ASP A 187 -1.06 26.09 -3.09
CA ASP A 187 -1.49 27.49 -3.06
C ASP A 187 -2.65 27.72 -2.08
N GLU A 188 -2.97 28.99 -1.83
CA GLU A 188 -3.93 29.43 -0.81
C GLU A 188 -5.33 28.80 -0.96
N VAL A 189 -5.67 28.36 -2.17
CA VAL A 189 -6.97 27.74 -2.47
C VAL A 189 -6.89 26.22 -2.59
N GLY A 190 -5.71 25.61 -2.53
CA GLY A 190 -5.55 24.15 -2.67
C GLY A 190 -5.61 23.63 -4.11
N HIS A 191 -5.35 24.48 -5.10
CA HIS A 191 -5.43 24.12 -6.51
C HIS A 191 -4.17 23.39 -7.01
N ARG A 192 -2.97 23.83 -6.62
CA ARG A 192 -1.71 23.21 -7.05
C ARG A 192 -0.63 23.25 -5.97
N ALA A 193 0.32 22.32 -6.02
CA ALA A 193 1.51 22.36 -5.17
C ALA A 193 2.43 23.53 -5.57
N VAL A 194 2.87 24.32 -4.59
CA VAL A 194 3.69 25.53 -4.79
C VAL A 194 4.99 25.52 -3.99
N VAL A 195 5.03 24.92 -2.80
CA VAL A 195 6.24 24.77 -1.96
C VAL A 195 6.69 23.30 -1.94
N ASP A 196 8.01 23.07 -1.95
CA ASP A 196 8.67 21.76 -1.80
C ASP A 196 7.97 20.60 -2.52
N LYS A 197 7.73 20.81 -3.81
CA LYS A 197 6.92 19.91 -4.63
C LYS A 197 7.54 18.51 -4.68
N VAL A 198 6.68 17.52 -4.49
CA VAL A 198 6.98 16.10 -4.67
C VAL A 198 6.12 15.57 -5.80
N THR A 199 6.75 15.14 -6.88
CA THR A 199 6.03 14.48 -7.98
C THR A 199 5.76 13.01 -7.63
N PRO A 200 4.82 12.32 -8.32
CA PRO A 200 4.65 10.88 -8.16
C PRO A 200 5.94 10.10 -8.42
N ASN A 201 6.78 10.58 -9.34
CA ASN A 201 8.07 9.99 -9.66
C ASN A 201 9.08 10.14 -8.51
N ASP A 202 9.13 11.31 -7.85
CA ASP A 202 9.96 11.53 -6.66
C ASP A 202 9.50 10.64 -5.50
N PHE A 203 8.19 10.51 -5.31
CA PHE A 203 7.63 9.66 -4.27
C PHE A 203 8.00 8.18 -4.49
N GLN A 204 7.83 7.67 -5.72
CA GLN A 204 8.23 6.31 -6.08
C GLN A 204 9.73 6.07 -5.90
N ALA A 205 10.57 7.02 -6.34
CA ALA A 205 12.02 6.94 -6.13
C ALA A 205 12.38 6.90 -4.63
N THR A 206 11.68 7.68 -3.81
CA THR A 206 11.87 7.72 -2.36
C THR A 206 11.43 6.42 -1.69
N LEU A 207 10.30 5.83 -2.09
CA LEU A 207 9.87 4.52 -1.59
C LEU A 207 10.87 3.41 -1.96
N LEU A 208 11.32 3.36 -3.22
CA LEU A 208 12.31 2.39 -3.66
C LEU A 208 13.62 2.53 -2.88
N HIS A 209 14.04 3.75 -2.60
CA HIS A 209 15.20 4.03 -1.75
C HIS A 209 15.03 3.43 -0.34
N GLN A 210 13.87 3.60 0.31
CA GLN A 210 13.59 2.99 1.62
C GLN A 210 13.55 1.46 1.56
N PHE A 211 13.23 0.87 0.41
CA PHE A 211 13.33 -0.58 0.19
C PHE A 211 14.76 -1.06 -0.08
N GLY A 212 15.75 -0.16 -0.12
CA GLY A 212 17.13 -0.47 -0.50
C GLY A 212 17.30 -0.75 -2.00
N ILE A 213 16.36 -0.28 -2.83
CA ILE A 213 16.35 -0.50 -4.28
C ILE A 213 16.75 0.78 -4.99
N ASP A 214 17.78 0.68 -5.84
CA ASP A 214 18.16 1.76 -6.73
C ASP A 214 17.14 1.87 -7.88
N TYR A 215 16.28 2.88 -7.80
CA TYR A 215 15.23 3.10 -8.79
C TYR A 215 15.78 3.28 -10.21
N GLN A 216 17.03 3.75 -10.37
CA GLN A 216 17.66 3.95 -11.67
C GLN A 216 18.11 2.64 -12.33
N LYS A 217 18.20 1.55 -11.55
CA LYS A 217 18.62 0.23 -12.01
C LYS A 217 17.48 -0.78 -12.03
N LEU A 218 16.32 -0.44 -11.47
CA LEU A 218 15.15 -1.31 -11.47
C LEU A 218 14.40 -1.22 -12.80
N PHE A 219 14.64 -2.21 -13.65
CA PHE A 219 13.91 -2.41 -14.90
C PHE A 219 13.14 -3.73 -14.86
N PHE A 220 11.96 -3.74 -15.46
CA PHE A 220 11.15 -4.95 -15.65
C PHE A 220 10.66 -5.01 -17.09
N PHE A 221 10.58 -6.21 -17.67
CA PHE A 221 10.12 -6.37 -19.04
C PHE A 221 8.60 -6.54 -19.06
N HIS A 222 7.89 -5.65 -19.75
CA HIS A 222 6.44 -5.69 -19.87
C HIS A 222 6.00 -5.17 -21.24
N ASN A 223 5.05 -5.87 -21.87
CA ASN A 223 4.52 -5.56 -23.21
C ASN A 223 5.61 -5.29 -24.27
N GLY A 224 6.66 -6.11 -24.27
CA GLY A 224 7.72 -6.06 -25.28
C GLY A 224 8.78 -4.98 -25.04
N GLN A 225 8.74 -4.25 -23.92
CA GLN A 225 9.68 -3.17 -23.63
C GLN A 225 10.23 -3.28 -22.21
N GLN A 226 11.47 -2.82 -22.02
CA GLN A 226 11.98 -2.56 -20.67
C GLN A 226 11.28 -1.33 -20.12
N GLN A 227 10.64 -1.50 -18.97
CA GLN A 227 9.95 -0.45 -18.25
C GLN A 227 10.65 -0.17 -16.93
N GLN A 228 10.57 1.07 -16.50
CA GLN A 228 11.05 1.56 -15.21
C GLN A 228 9.87 2.21 -14.49
N LEU A 229 9.80 2.08 -13.17
CA LEU A 229 8.66 2.61 -12.41
C LEU A 229 8.51 4.13 -12.56
N THR A 230 9.63 4.86 -12.60
CA THR A 230 9.66 6.31 -12.85
C THR A 230 9.45 6.68 -14.33
N ASN A 231 9.30 5.70 -15.22
CA ASN A 231 9.06 5.87 -16.65
C ASN A 231 10.05 6.82 -17.34
N GLY A 232 11.33 6.75 -16.97
CA GLY A 232 12.40 7.62 -17.50
C GLY A 232 12.25 9.11 -17.17
N ARG A 233 11.24 9.50 -16.36
CA ARG A 233 11.04 10.89 -15.95
C ARG A 233 12.08 11.30 -14.91
N PRO A 234 12.52 12.56 -14.89
CA PRO A 234 13.34 13.09 -13.80
C PRO A 234 12.65 12.83 -12.45
N ALA A 235 13.41 12.25 -11.52
CA ALA A 235 12.96 11.95 -10.18
C ALA A 235 14.13 12.10 -9.22
N ARG A 236 13.85 12.54 -7.99
CA ARG A 236 14.81 12.61 -6.87
C ARG A 236 14.30 11.83 -5.68
N VAL A 237 15.22 11.31 -4.88
CA VAL A 237 14.91 10.87 -3.52
C VAL A 237 14.69 12.11 -2.65
N VAL A 238 13.51 12.22 -2.03
CA VAL A 238 13.16 13.33 -1.14
C VAL A 238 13.77 13.06 0.24
N LYS A 239 15.03 13.44 0.42
CA LYS A 239 15.78 13.16 1.67
C LYS A 239 15.23 13.90 2.88
N ASP A 240 14.57 15.04 2.67
CA ASP A 240 14.08 15.90 3.76
C ASP A 240 13.05 15.19 4.66
N ILE A 241 12.33 14.19 4.12
CA ILE A 241 11.30 13.42 4.82
C ILE A 241 11.81 12.08 5.40
N LEU A 242 13.11 11.78 5.29
CA LEU A 242 13.71 10.51 5.75
C LEU A 242 14.53 10.71 7.04
N ALA A 243 14.40 9.79 8.00
CA ALA A 243 15.02 9.86 9.33
C ALA A 243 16.53 9.60 9.33
#